data_AF-A0AB73U5I9-F1
#
_entry.id   AF-A0AB73U5I9-F1
#
_cell.length_a   1.000
_cell.length_b   1.000
_cell.length_c   1.000
_cell.angle_alpha   90.00
_cell.angle_beta   90.00
_cell.angle_gamma   90.00
#
_symmetry.space_group_name_H-M   'P 1'
#
loop_
_entity.id
_entity.type
_entity.pdbx_description
1 polymer ?
#
loop_
_entity_poly.entity_id
_entity_poly.type
_entity_poly.pdbx_seq_one_letter_code
_entity_poly.pdbx_strand_id
1 'polypeptide(L)' 'MAPAEFRTMTITTEVREPHVITLLCGDQVVGTLDLRKYMPWRTKLRIAVACWTKSMLAKLRSKPTSV' A
#
# COMPACT_ATOMS: atom_id res chain seq x y z
N MET A 1 -18.68 -34.10 -6.12
CA MET A 1 -17.81 -32.91 -6.26
C MET A 1 -18.07 -32.05 -5.03
N ALA A 2 -17.15 -32.04 -4.06
CA ALA A 2 -17.32 -31.26 -2.83
C ALA A 2 -17.16 -29.76 -3.14
N PRO A 3 -17.88 -28.86 -2.44
CA PRO A 3 -17.76 -27.42 -2.68
C PRO A 3 -16.34 -26.96 -2.31
N ALA A 4 -15.72 -26.15 -3.17
CA ALA A 4 -14.46 -25.50 -2.84
C ALA A 4 -14.69 -24.60 -1.63
N GLU A 5 -14.06 -24.92 -0.49
CA GLU A 5 -14.06 -24.05 0.69
C GLU A 5 -13.43 -22.70 0.28
N PHE A 6 -14.25 -21.67 0.12
CA PHE A 6 -13.76 -20.31 -0.05
C PHE A 6 -13.19 -19.82 1.28
N ARG A 7 -11.91 -20.11 1.52
CA ARG A 7 -11.15 -19.51 2.62
C ARG A 7 -10.87 -18.06 2.24
N THR A 8 -11.59 -17.15 2.87
CA THR A 8 -11.34 -15.71 2.72
C THR A 8 -9.96 -15.41 3.29
N MET A 9 -9.02 -15.01 2.44
CA MET A 9 -7.67 -14.62 2.84
C MET A 9 -7.57 -13.11 2.85
N THR A 10 -7.34 -12.53 4.03
CA THR A 10 -7.13 -11.09 4.17
C THR A 10 -5.68 -10.75 3.82
N ILE A 11 -5.50 -9.98 2.75
CA ILE A 11 -4.20 -9.41 2.40
C ILE A 11 -4.15 -7.95 2.84
N THR A 12 -3.21 -7.63 3.71
CA THR A 12 -2.89 -6.26 4.11
C THR A 12 -1.86 -5.70 3.13
N THR A 13 -2.00 -4.44 2.74
CA THR A 13 -1.03 -3.77 1.88
C THR A 13 -0.30 -2.69 2.64
N GLU A 14 1.03 -2.77 2.67
CA GLU A 14 1.89 -1.76 3.27
C GLU A 14 2.58 -0.95 2.18
N VAL A 15 2.42 0.37 2.24
CA VAL A 15 3.13 1.31 1.36
C VAL A 15 4.36 1.81 2.09
N ARG A 16 5.51 1.18 1.85
CA ARG A 16 6.81 1.61 2.41
C ARG A 16 7.42 2.75 1.61
N GLU A 17 7.23 2.71 0.30
CA GLU A 17 7.60 3.78 -0.62
C GLU A 17 6.41 4.11 -1.52
N PRO A 18 6.31 5.33 -2.09
CA PRO A 18 5.14 5.74 -2.88
C PRO A 18 4.83 4.87 -4.10
N HIS A 19 5.74 3.98 -4.49
CA HIS A 19 5.62 3.11 -5.64
C HIS A 19 5.88 1.63 -5.30
N VAL A 20 6.21 1.29 -4.05
CA VAL A 20 6.44 -0.08 -3.62
C VAL A 20 5.33 -0.46 -2.64
N ILE A 21 4.47 -1.38 -3.06
CA ILE A 21 3.43 -1.95 -2.21
C ILE A 21 3.89 -3.35 -1.77
N THR A 22 4.03 -3.56 -0.47
CA THR A 22 4.29 -4.88 0.10
C THR A 22 2.95 -5.52 0.46
N LEU A 23 2.73 -6.76 0.01
CA LEU A 23 1.54 -7.54 0.32
C LEU A 23 1.85 -8.45 1.50
N LEU A 24 1.06 -8.33 2.56
CA LEU A 24 1.17 -9.13 3.77
C LEU A 24 -0.06 -10.03 3.93
N CYS A 25 0.14 -11.26 4.38
CA CYS A 25 -0.92 -12.13 4.88
C CYS A 25 -0.66 -12.38 6.36
N GLY A 26 -1.46 -11.75 7.22
CA GLY A 26 -1.06 -11.55 8.62
C GLY A 26 0.22 -10.70 8.68
N ASP A 27 1.23 -11.19 9.39
CA ASP A 27 2.54 -10.52 9.52
C ASP A 27 3.60 -11.03 8.53
N GLN A 28 3.22 -11.93 7.61
CA GLN A 28 4.15 -12.51 6.64
C GLN A 28 4.12 -11.78 5.31
N VAL A 29 5.31 -11.47 4.78
CA VAL A 29 5.47 -10.91 3.43
C VAL A 29 5.19 -11.98 2.39
N VAL A 30 4.14 -11.78 1.61
CA VAL A 30 3.73 -12.70 0.53
C VAL A 30 4.24 -12.21 -0.82
N GLY A 31 4.46 -10.90 -0.96
CA GLY A 31 4.99 -10.34 -2.20
C GLY A 31 5.26 -8.86 -2.12
N THR A 32 5.97 -8.35 -3.13
CA THR A 32 6.23 -6.92 -3.31
C THR A 32 5.90 -6.53 -4.72
N LEU A 33 5.11 -5.46 -4.86
CA LEU A 33 4.67 -4.91 -6.14
C LEU A 33 5.33 -3.55 -6.36
N ASP A 34 6.18 -3.47 -7.38
CA ASP A 34 6.71 -2.20 -7.87
C ASP A 34 5.75 -1.61 -8.89
N LEU A 35 5.00 -0.59 -8.46
CA LEU A 35 4.04 0.13 -9.31
C LEU A 35 4.71 0.79 -10.51
N ARG A 36 6.02 1.06 -10.51
CA ARG A 36 6.69 1.63 -11.70
C ARG A 36 6.71 0.66 -12.87
N LYS A 37 6.79 -0.65 -12.59
CA LYS A 37 6.84 -1.70 -13.61
C LYS A 37 5.48 -1.92 -14.27
N TYR A 38 4.39 -1.73 -13.52
CA TYR A 38 3.05 -2.09 -13.97
C TYR A 38 2.12 -0.89 -14.22
N MET A 39 2.46 0.29 -13.67
CA MET A 39 1.63 1.49 -13.78
C MET A 39 2.45 2.70 -14.24
N PRO A 40 2.18 3.19 -15.48
CA PRO A 40 2.65 4.49 -15.93
C PRO A 40 2.29 5.59 -14.93
N TRP A 41 3.07 6.66 -14.90
CA TRP A 41 2.93 7.74 -13.90
C TRP A 41 1.50 8.30 -13.75
N ARG A 42 0.67 8.19 -14.79
CA ARG A 42 -0.69 8.77 -14.86
C ARG A 42 -1.80 7.85 -14.34
N THR A 43 -1.51 6.63 -13.91
CA THR A 43 -2.56 5.73 -13.40
C THR A 43 -3.15 6.28 -12.11
N LYS A 44 -4.49 6.33 -12.01
CA LYS A 44 -5.22 6.90 -10.86
C LYS A 44 -4.72 6.37 -9.50
N LEU A 45 -4.34 5.10 -9.43
CA LEU A 45 -3.80 4.48 -8.21
C LEU A 45 -2.48 5.13 -7.77
N ARG A 46 -1.54 5.34 -8.69
CA ARG A 46 -0.25 5.95 -8.37
C ARG A 46 -0.39 7.41 -7.95
N ILE A 47 -1.33 8.14 -8.55
CA ILE A 47 -1.69 9.50 -8.14
C ILE A 47 -2.31 9.48 -6.74
N ALA A 48 -3.24 8.57 -6.47
CA ALA A 48 -3.88 8.44 -5.16
C ALA A 48 -2.85 8.13 -4.06
N VAL A 49 -1.94 7.19 -4.29
CA VAL A 49 -0.86 6.85 -3.35
C VAL A 49 0.09 8.03 -3.14
N ALA A 50 0.48 8.73 -4.21
CA ALA A 50 1.35 9.92 -4.11
C ALA A 50 0.67 11.09 -3.37
N CYS A 51 -0.63 11.33 -3.60
CA CYS A 51 -1.40 12.35 -2.90
C CYS A 51 -1.58 11.99 -1.42
N TRP A 52 -1.86 10.71 -1.13
CA TRP A 52 -2.01 10.23 0.24
C TRP A 52 -0.71 10.32 1.04
N THR A 53 0.41 9.88 0.46
CA THR A 53 1.75 10.00 1.07
C THR A 53 2.15 11.45 1.28
N LYS A 54 1.93 12.35 0.30
CA LYS A 54 2.16 13.80 0.48
C LYS A 54 1.29 14.39 1.60
N SER A 55 0.02 14.00 1.69
CA SER A 55 -0.90 14.45 2.74
C SER A 55 -0.46 13.96 4.11
N MET A 56 -0.05 12.70 4.25
CA MET A 56 0.51 12.18 5.50
C MET A 56 1.79 12.90 5.91
N LEU A 57 2.72 13.14 4.96
CA LEU A 57 3.95 13.88 5.24
C LEU A 57 3.65 15.31 5.71
N ALA A 58 2.68 15.98 5.07
CA ALA A 58 2.23 17.30 5.48
C ALA A 58 1.64 17.28 6.90
N LYS A 59 0.81 16.28 7.22
CA LYS A 59 0.23 16.11 8.57
C LYS A 59 1.29 15.88 9.65
N LEU A 60 2.30 15.07 9.35
CA LEU A 60 3.43 14.83 10.26
C LEU A 60 4.25 16.12 10.46
N ARG A 61 4.50 16.87 9.39
CA ARG A 61 5.23 18.15 9.46
C ARG A 61 4.45 19.25 10.20
N SER A 62 3.12 19.22 10.15
CA SER A 62 2.26 20.16 10.87
C SER A 62 2.04 19.80 12.34
N LYS A 63 2.50 18.63 12.80
CA LYS A 63 2.44 18.27 14.21
C LYS A 63 3.66 18.88 14.91
N PRO A 64 3.52 19.94 15.72
CA PRO A 64 4.66 20.42 16.49
C PRO A 64 5.08 19.30 17.43
N THR A 65 6.35 18.90 17.34
CA THR A 65 7.03 18.12 18.36
C THR A 65 7.03 19.00 19.61
N SER A 66 5.99 18.88 20.44
CA SER A 66 6.03 19.39 21.81
C SER A 66 6.97 18.45 22.56
N VAL A 67 8.24 18.85 22.63
CA VAL A 67 9.18 18.43 23.66
C VAL A 67 8.83 19.16 24.94
#